data_AF-R7RPG2-F1
#
_entry.id   AF-R7RPG2-F1
#
_cell.length_a   1.000
_cell.length_b   1.000
_cell.length_c   1.000
_cell.angle_alpha   90.00
_cell.angle_beta   90.00
_cell.angle_gamma   90.00
#
_symmetry.space_group_name_H-M   'P 1'
#
loop_
_entity.id
_entity.type
_entity.pdbx_description
1 polymer ?
#
loop_
_entity_poly.entity_id
_entity_poly.type
_entity_poly.pdbx_seq_one_letter_code
_entity_poly.pdbx_strand_id
1 'polypeptide(L)'
;MKNPARNSRESLKNRVDFANSIGADYFISIHCNSAADKNASGSEVYCYSLRSPAKSIAEQILKELVDKMGFRNRGVKTRNFYVLKHTRSVLPVCALLKWHL
;
A
#
# COMPACT_ATOMS: atom_id res chain seq x y z
N MET A 1 12.98 8.80 -21.11
CA MET A 1 12.03 8.40 -20.05
C MET A 1 11.43 9.65 -19.42
N LYS A 2 10.10 9.81 -19.38
CA LYS A 2 9.44 10.91 -18.64
C LYS A 2 9.53 10.63 -17.14
N ASN A 3 9.95 11.61 -16.35
CA ASN A 3 10.05 11.49 -14.90
C ASN A 3 8.65 11.35 -14.27
N PRO A 4 8.29 10.20 -13.68
CA PRO A 4 6.95 9.96 -13.12
C PRO A 4 6.68 10.75 -11.83
N ALA A 5 7.61 11.55 -11.31
CA ALA A 5 7.44 12.28 -10.05
C ALA A 5 6.68 13.62 -10.18
N ARG A 6 6.55 14.18 -11.39
CA ARG A 6 6.13 15.59 -11.56
C ARG A 6 4.60 15.81 -11.65
N ASN A 7 3.82 14.76 -11.89
CA ASN A 7 2.36 14.79 -11.93
C ASN A 7 1.79 13.58 -11.19
N SER A 8 1.28 13.78 -9.97
CA SER A 8 0.87 12.69 -9.07
C SER A 8 -0.23 11.81 -9.66
N ARG A 9 -1.18 12.36 -10.42
CA ARG A 9 -2.23 11.55 -11.08
C ARG A 9 -1.68 10.70 -12.22
N GLU A 10 -0.85 11.29 -13.09
CA GLU A 10 -0.24 10.56 -14.21
C GLU A 10 0.70 9.46 -13.70
N SER A 11 1.43 9.73 -12.62
CA SER A 11 2.26 8.73 -11.94
C SER A 11 1.46 7.52 -11.45
N LEU A 12 0.35 7.78 -10.76
CA LEU A 12 -0.52 6.71 -10.23
C LEU A 12 -1.16 5.92 -11.36
N LYS A 13 -1.61 6.60 -12.42
CA LYS A 13 -2.16 5.97 -13.63
C LYS A 13 -1.13 5.06 -14.30
N ASN A 14 0.10 5.55 -14.53
CA ASN A 14 1.14 4.76 -15.19
C ASN A 14 1.51 3.48 -14.41
N ARG A 15 1.52 3.54 -13.07
CA ARG A 15 1.76 2.35 -12.21
C ARG A 15 0.67 1.31 -12.37
N VAL A 16 -0.59 1.74 -12.35
CA VAL A 16 -1.76 0.89 -12.55
C VAL A 16 -1.77 0.29 -13.95
N ASP A 17 -1.55 1.11 -14.98
CA ASP A 17 -1.53 0.68 -16.37
C ASP A 17 -0.44 -0.38 -16.60
N PHE A 18 0.77 -0.15 -16.06
CA PHE A 18 1.86 -1.10 -16.16
C PHE A 18 1.48 -2.44 -15.52
N ALA A 19 1.04 -2.45 -14.26
CA ALA A 19 0.64 -3.66 -13.55
C ALA A 19 -0.48 -4.43 -14.27
N ASN A 20 -1.46 -3.69 -14.80
CA ASN A 20 -2.56 -4.24 -15.57
C ASN A 20 -2.12 -4.79 -16.93
N SER A 21 -1.10 -4.18 -17.57
CA SER A 21 -0.61 -4.60 -18.89
C SER A 21 0.18 -5.90 -18.84
N ILE A 22 0.90 -6.15 -17.75
CA ILE A 22 1.66 -7.38 -17.54
C ILE A 22 0.83 -8.50 -16.88
N GLY A 23 -0.43 -8.22 -16.54
CA GLY A 23 -1.31 -9.18 -15.87
C GLY A 23 -0.81 -9.58 -14.47
N ALA A 24 -0.26 -8.63 -13.71
CA ALA A 24 0.38 -8.94 -12.42
C ALA A 24 -0.58 -9.63 -11.44
N ASP A 25 -0.13 -10.71 -10.80
CA ASP A 25 -0.90 -11.39 -9.73
C ASP A 25 -1.00 -10.53 -8.46
N TYR A 26 0.12 -9.88 -8.12
CA TYR A 26 0.28 -9.01 -6.95
C TYR A 26 0.62 -7.59 -7.38
N PHE A 27 -0.01 -6.63 -6.71
CA PHE A 27 0.40 -5.23 -6.78
C PHE A 27 0.62 -4.71 -5.37
N ILE A 28 1.86 -4.37 -5.04
CA ILE A 28 2.24 -3.87 -3.71
C ILE A 28 2.78 -2.45 -3.87
N SER A 29 2.07 -1.47 -3.32
CA SER A 29 2.54 -0.08 -3.24
C SER A 29 3.09 0.19 -1.84
N ILE A 30 4.37 0.58 -1.74
CA ILE A 30 5.05 0.87 -0.47
C ILE A 30 5.17 2.38 -0.29
N HIS A 31 4.78 2.88 0.88
CA HIS A 31 4.86 4.30 1.22
C HIS A 31 5.35 4.49 2.66
N CYS A 32 5.95 5.66 2.90
CA CYS A 32 6.13 6.17 4.26
C CYS A 32 4.96 7.09 4.61
N ASN A 33 4.31 6.83 5.75
CA ASN A 33 3.23 7.66 6.25
C ASN A 33 3.80 8.92 6.93
N SER A 34 2.98 9.96 7.04
CA SER A 34 3.34 11.20 7.72
C SER A 34 2.16 11.69 8.55
N ALA A 35 2.44 12.25 9.73
CA ALA A 35 1.44 12.90 10.56
C ALA A 35 2.09 14.05 11.34
N ALA A 36 1.32 15.10 11.63
CA ALA A 36 1.78 16.23 12.42
C ALA A 36 2.10 15.83 13.88
N ASP A 37 1.38 14.85 14.42
CA ASP A 37 1.70 14.27 15.72
C ASP A 37 3.02 13.49 15.65
N LYS A 38 4.00 13.97 16.41
CA LYS A 38 5.33 13.36 16.55
C LYS A 38 5.29 12.01 17.27
N ASN A 39 4.26 11.76 18.06
CA ASN A 39 4.09 10.49 18.76
C ASN A 39 3.44 9.42 17.88
N ALA A 40 2.84 9.80 16.74
CA ALA A 40 2.22 8.85 15.84
C ALA A 40 3.28 8.00 15.13
N SER A 41 3.16 6.68 15.26
CA SER A 41 4.02 5.70 14.61
C SER A 41 3.32 4.39 14.33
N GLY A 42 4.05 3.49 13.67
CA GLY A 42 3.65 2.12 13.40
C GLY A 42 3.42 1.84 11.93
N SER A 43 3.00 0.61 11.65
CA SER A 43 2.70 0.11 10.32
C SER A 43 1.21 -0.17 10.17
N GLU A 44 0.67 0.18 9.01
CA GLU A 44 -0.70 -0.15 8.59
C GLU A 44 -0.67 -0.58 7.13
N VAL A 45 -1.53 -1.51 6.77
CA VAL A 45 -1.65 -2.00 5.40
C VAL A 45 -3.07 -1.80 4.92
N TYR A 46 -3.22 -1.31 3.70
CA TYR A 46 -4.49 -1.01 3.07
C TYR A 46 -4.77 -1.96 1.92
N CYS A 47 -6.01 -2.45 1.85
CA CYS A 47 -6.57 -3.09 0.66
C CYS A 47 -7.88 -2.37 0.27
N TYR A 48 -8.38 -2.61 -0.94
CA TYR A 48 -9.61 -1.96 -1.38
C TYR A 48 -10.85 -2.47 -0.62
N SER A 49 -10.86 -3.77 -0.29
CA SER A 49 -11.97 -4.42 0.42
C SER A 49 -11.47 -5.49 1.38
N LEU A 50 -11.97 -5.48 2.62
CA LEU A 50 -11.72 -6.54 3.61
C LEU A 50 -12.40 -7.88 3.26
N ARG A 51 -13.29 -7.90 2.27
CA ARG A 51 -13.95 -9.13 1.77
C ARG A 51 -13.22 -9.73 0.57
N SER A 52 -12.03 -9.21 0.23
CA SER A 52 -11.22 -9.71 -0.89
C SER A 52 -10.07 -10.57 -0.39
N PRO A 53 -9.52 -11.47 -1.24
CA PRO A 53 -8.31 -12.23 -0.94
C PRO A 53 -7.11 -11.35 -0.53
N ALA A 54 -7.07 -10.09 -0.99
CA ALA A 54 -6.03 -9.12 -0.63
C ALA A 54 -5.94 -8.83 0.88
N LYS A 55 -7.02 -9.06 1.65
CA LYS A 55 -6.98 -8.93 3.11
C LYS A 55 -5.96 -9.88 3.74
N SER A 56 -5.95 -11.15 3.33
CA SER A 56 -5.02 -12.14 3.93
C SER A 56 -3.56 -11.78 3.67
N ILE A 57 -3.26 -11.30 2.46
CA ILE A 57 -1.92 -10.80 2.12
C ILE A 57 -1.57 -9.55 2.95
N ALA A 58 -2.52 -8.63 3.11
CA ALA A 58 -2.29 -7.44 3.94
C ALA A 58 -2.02 -7.80 5.41
N GLU A 59 -2.71 -8.80 5.96
CA GLU A 59 -2.48 -9.30 7.32
C GLU A 59 -1.09 -9.95 7.45
N GLN A 60 -0.66 -10.75 6.47
CA GLN A 60 0.67 -11.36 6.45
C GLN A 60 1.78 -10.31 6.35
N ILE A 61 1.64 -9.33 5.44
CA ILE A 61 2.60 -8.21 5.33
C ILE A 61 2.70 -7.46 6.65
N LEU A 62 1.56 -7.11 7.25
CA LEU A 62 1.55 -6.39 8.52
C LEU A 62 2.18 -7.20 9.65
N LYS A 63 1.92 -8.50 9.71
CA LYS A 63 2.54 -9.40 10.68
C LYS A 63 4.06 -9.40 10.55
N GLU A 64 4.61 -9.55 9.34
CA GLU A 64 6.06 -9.52 9.15
C GLU A 64 6.68 -8.16 9.48
N LEU A 65 5.99 -7.06 9.18
CA LEU A 65 6.42 -5.72 9.59
C LEU A 65 6.50 -5.55 11.11
N VAL A 66 5.58 -6.17 11.84
CA VAL A 66 5.57 -6.15 13.31
C VAL A 66 6.66 -7.07 13.86
N ASP A 67 6.69 -8.32 13.42
CA ASP A 67 7.55 -9.37 13.98
C ASP A 67 9.03 -9.16 13.65
N LYS A 68 9.35 -8.64 12.46
CA LYS A 68 10.74 -8.48 12.00
C LYS A 68 11.30 -7.10 12.26
N MET A 69 10.47 -6.05 12.16
CA MET A 69 10.93 -4.66 12.28
C MET A 69 10.55 -4.02 13.62
N GLY A 70 9.75 -4.69 14.45
CA GLY A 70 9.30 -4.16 15.73
C GLY A 70 8.31 -3.00 15.61
N PHE A 71 7.69 -2.80 14.45
CA PHE A 71 6.75 -1.69 14.27
C PHE A 71 5.46 -1.92 15.04
N ARG A 72 4.90 -0.84 15.59
CA ARG A 72 3.58 -0.87 16.21
C ARG A 72 2.53 -1.29 15.18
N ASN A 73 1.77 -2.33 15.50
CA ASN A 73 0.65 -2.79 14.68
C ASN A 73 -0.51 -1.78 14.73
N ARG A 74 -0.87 -1.20 13.57
CA ARG A 74 -2.03 -0.29 13.44
C ARG A 74 -3.20 -0.90 12.67
N GLY A 75 -3.12 -2.18 12.33
CA GLY A 75 -4.16 -2.96 11.66
C GLY A 75 -4.18 -2.85 10.14
N VAL A 76 -4.93 -3.78 9.55
CA VAL A 76 -5.32 -3.75 8.13
C VAL A 76 -6.58 -2.91 7.97
N LYS A 77 -6.59 -2.01 6.98
CA LYS A 77 -7.64 -1.01 6.76
C LYS A 77 -8.09 -0.98 5.31
N THR A 78 -9.20 -0.30 5.05
CA THR A 78 -9.63 0.03 3.69
C THR A 78 -9.48 1.51 3.41
N ARG A 79 -9.16 1.84 2.16
CA ARG A 79 -9.11 3.22 1.68
C ARG A 79 -9.25 3.28 0.17
N ASN A 80 -9.84 4.37 -0.32
CA ASN A 80 -10.04 4.63 -1.75
C ASN A 80 -8.77 5.20 -2.42
N PHE A 81 -7.62 4.57 -2.20
CA PHE A 81 -6.41 4.94 -2.94
C PHE A 81 -6.57 4.58 -4.41
N TYR A 82 -6.14 5.47 -5.31
CA TYR A 82 -6.29 5.29 -6.76
C TYR A 82 -5.74 3.93 -7.22
N VAL A 83 -4.54 3.57 -6.76
CA VAL A 83 -3.89 2.31 -7.13
C VAL A 83 -4.63 1.07 -6.62
N LEU A 84 -5.31 1.15 -5.47
CA LEU A 84 -6.10 0.04 -4.94
C LEU A 84 -7.41 -0.13 -5.71
N LYS A 85 -7.99 0.96 -6.19
CA LYS A 85 -9.27 0.96 -6.91
C LYS A 85 -9.15 0.53 -8.37
N HIS A 86 -8.04 0.87 -9.03
CA HIS A 86 -7.90 0.74 -10.49
C HIS A 86 -6.97 -0.37 -10.95
N THR A 87 -6.26 -1.05 -10.03
CA THR A 87 -5.47 -2.24 -10.37
C THR A 87 -6.37 -3.47 -10.45
N ARG A 88 -6.26 -4.23 -11.55
CA ARG A 88 -7.05 -5.44 -11.85
C ARG A 88 -6.40 -6.73 -11.36
N SER A 89 -5.17 -6.66 -10.84
CA SER A 89 -4.52 -7.75 -10.14
C SER A 89 -5.44 -8.37 -9.09
N VAL A 90 -5.28 -9.67 -8.84
CA VAL A 90 -6.08 -10.39 -7.86
C VAL A 90 -5.82 -9.86 -6.44
N LEU A 91 -4.61 -9.35 -6.18
CA LEU A 91 -4.15 -8.97 -4.84
C LEU A 91 -3.50 -7.57 -4.78
N PRO A 92 -4.27 -6.48 -4.95
CA PRO A 92 -3.76 -5.12 -4.81
C PRO A 92 -3.72 -4.69 -3.34
N VAL A 93 -2.52 -4.35 -2.85
CA VAL A 93 -2.24 -3.98 -1.45
C VAL A 93 -1.33 -2.73 -1.40
N CYS A 94 -1.54 -1.88 -0.41
CA CYS A 94 -0.73 -0.69 -0.16
C CYS A 94 -0.23 -0.69 1.29
N ALA A 95 1.07 -0.85 1.50
CA ALA A 95 1.69 -0.81 2.82
C ALA A 95 2.16 0.61 3.15
N LEU A 96 1.72 1.14 4.30
CA LEU A 96 2.20 2.42 4.82
C LEU A 96 3.02 2.18 6.10
N LEU A 97 4.25 2.69 6.11
CA LEU A 97 5.18 2.61 7.24
C LEU A 97 5.37 4.00 7.84
N LYS A 98 5.14 4.21 9.14
CA LYS A 98 5.58 5.44 9.81
C LYS A 98 6.68 5.13 10.81
N TRP A 99 7.86 5.65 10.55
CA TRP A 99 8.95 5.70 11.53
C TRP A 99 8.78 6.88 12.47
N HIS A 100 9.15 6.68 13.74
CA HIS A 100 9.59 7.78 14.60
C HIS A 100 10.98 8.21 14.11
N LEU A 101 11.14 9.51 13.85
CA LEU A 101 12.46 10.15 13.93
C LEU A 101 12.56 10.80 15.31
#